data_AF-A0A835Z2I9-F1
#
_entry.id   AF-A0A835Z2I9-F1
#
_cell.length_a   1.000
_cell.length_b   1.000
_cell.length_c   1.000
_cell.angle_alpha   90.00
_cell.angle_beta   90.00
_cell.angle_gamma   90.00
#
_symmetry.space_group_name_H-M   'P 1'
#
loop_
_entity.id
_entity.type
_entity.pdbx_description
1 polymer ?
#
loop_
_entity_poly.entity_id
_entity_poly.type
_entity_poly.pdbx_seq_one_letter_code
_entity_poly.pdbx_strand_id
1 'polypeptide(L)' 'IDDIYSFAHRVNTMARFSPECCIISLVYVNRIISCAQLPLHPANWRPLVLASLILAQKVWDDKCLA' A
#
# COMPACT_ATOMS: atom_id res chain seq x y z
N ILE A 1 -5.61 16.03 1.65
CA ILE A 1 -4.93 15.21 0.60
C ILE A 1 -3.42 15.19 0.85
N ASP A 2 -2.86 16.31 1.30
CA ASP A 2 -1.45 16.46 1.70
C ASP A 2 -0.97 15.42 2.72
N ASP A 3 -1.81 15.03 3.68
CA ASP A 3 -1.48 13.98 4.65
C ASP A 3 -1.27 12.60 4.02
N ILE A 4 -2.07 12.27 3.00
CA ILE A 4 -1.97 10.97 2.30
C ILE A 4 -0.71 10.96 1.44
N TYR A 5 -0.48 12.05 0.71
CA TYR A 5 0.72 12.20 -0.12
C TYR A 5 2.00 12.17 0.73
N SER A 6 2.05 12.95 1.81
CA SER A 6 3.22 12.99 2.70
C SER A 6 3.48 11.64 3.37
N PHE A 7 2.43 10.91 3.77
CA PHE A 7 2.56 9.55 4.28
C PHE A 7 3.14 8.61 3.22
N ALA A 8 2.55 8.57 2.02
CA ALA A 8 3.00 7.70 0.94
C ALA A 8 4.44 8.03 0.52
N HIS A 9 4.79 9.32 0.45
CA HIS A 9 6.14 9.77 0.13
C HIS A 9 7.15 9.32 1.19
N ARG A 10 6.86 9.52 2.49
CA ARG A 10 7.75 9.07 3.58
C ARG A 10 7.97 7.57 3.54
N VAL A 11 6.90 6.81 3.36
CA VAL A 11 6.96 5.35 3.30
C VAL A 11 7.79 4.88 2.09
N ASN A 12 7.58 5.48 0.92
CA ASN A 12 8.34 5.15 -0.29
C ASN A 12 9.82 5.53 -0.17
N THR A 13 10.14 6.69 0.42
CA THR A 13 11.54 7.11 0.61
C THR A 13 12.29 6.19 1.58
N MET A 14 11.61 5.62 2.58
CA MET A 14 12.21 4.69 3.55
C MET A 14 12.40 3.28 2.96
N ALA A 15 11.37 2.73 2.31
CA ALA A 15 11.37 1.34 1.88
C ALA A 15 11.80 1.13 0.42
N ARG A 16 11.83 2.20 -0.39
CA ARG A 16 12.24 2.20 -1.81
C ARG A 16 11.45 1.18 -2.64
N PHE A 17 10.12 1.19 -2.50
CA PHE A 17 9.25 0.29 -3.25
C PHE A 17 9.32 0.55 -4.76
N SER A 18 9.22 -0.53 -5.55
CA SER A 18 9.14 -0.42 -6.99
C SER A 18 7.79 0.21 -7.41
N PRO A 19 7.71 0.90 -8.56
CA PRO A 19 6.46 1.50 -9.03
C PRO A 19 5.35 0.45 -9.24
N GLU A 20 5.70 -0.76 -9.65
CA GLU A 20 4.76 -1.89 -9.79
C GLU A 20 4.15 -2.27 -8.44
N CYS A 21 4.97 -2.34 -7.38
CA CYS A 21 4.50 -2.60 -6.03
C CYS A 21 3.50 -1.53 -5.54
N CYS A 22 3.73 -0.26 -5.88
CA CYS A 22 2.79 0.82 -5.56
C CYS A 22 1.45 0.65 -6.29
N ILE A 23 1.47 0.25 -7.57
CA ILE A 23 0.25 -0.02 -8.35
C ILE A 23 -0.54 -1.18 -7.73
N ILE A 24 0.14 -2.28 -7.37
CA ILE A 24 -0.50 -3.45 -6.76
C ILE A 24 -1.10 -3.10 -5.39
N SER A 25 -0.41 -2.27 -4.60
CA SER A 25 -0.95 -1.76 -3.33
C SER A 25 -2.29 -1.04 -3.51
N LEU A 26 -2.43 -0.20 -4.55
CA LEU A 26 -3.70 0.48 -4.86
C LEU A 26 -4.80 -0.52 -5.26
N VAL A 27 -4.46 -1.58 -5.99
CA VAL A 27 -5.41 -2.67 -6.30
C VAL A 27 -5.88 -3.36 -5.02
N TYR A 28 -4.98 -3.62 -4.07
CA TYR A 28 -5.33 -4.21 -2.78
C TYR A 28 -6.19 -3.29 -1.92
N VAL A 29 -5.94 -1.98 -1.93
CA VAL A 29 -6.81 -1.00 -1.26
C VAL A 29 -8.24 -1.09 -1.82
N ASN A 30 -8.39 -1.05 -3.15
CA ASN A 30 -9.69 -1.19 -3.79
C ASN A 30 -10.36 -2.52 -3.45
N ARG A 31 -9.59 -3.62 -3.44
CA ARG A 31 -10.11 -4.94 -3.09
C ARG A 31 -10.58 -5.03 -1.65
N ILE A 32 -9.89 -4.42 -0.69
CA ILE A 32 -10.34 -4.36 0.72
C ILE A 32 -11.66 -3.60 0.82
N ILE A 33 -11.78 -2.47 0.13
CA ILE A 33 -13.01 -1.67 0.14
C ILE A 33 -14.18 -2.48 -0.43
N SER A 34 -14.00 -3.15 -1.58
CA SER A 34 -15.07 -3.86 -2.26
C SER A 34 -15.37 -5.25 -1.66
N CYS A 35 -14.35 -6.04 -1.33
CA CYS A 35 -14.51 -7.42 -0.88
C CYS A 35 -14.68 -7.54 0.64
N ALA A 36 -13.98 -6.72 1.43
CA ALA A 36 -14.05 -6.76 2.88
C ALA A 36 -15.01 -5.70 3.47
N GLN A 37 -15.67 -4.91 2.62
CA GLN A 37 -16.62 -3.86 3.01
C GLN A 37 -16.01 -2.89 4.04
N LEU A 38 -14.71 -2.61 3.89
CA LEU A 38 -13.92 -1.75 4.78
C LEU A 38 -13.60 -0.43 4.05
N PRO A 39 -14.50 0.57 4.11
CA PRO A 39 -14.24 1.86 3.48
C PRO A 39 -13.12 2.62 4.19
N LEU A 40 -12.41 3.44 3.42
CA LEU A 40 -11.39 4.35 3.93
C LEU A 40 -12.05 5.50 4.68
N HIS A 41 -11.81 5.57 5.98
CA HIS A 41 -12.20 6.64 6.88
C HIS A 41 -10.94 7.34 7.41
N PRO A 42 -11.00 8.63 7.80
CA PRO A 42 -9.88 9.35 8.41
C PRO A 42 -9.15 8.60 9.56
N ALA A 43 -9.86 7.73 10.28
CA ALA A 43 -9.29 6.96 11.39
C ALA A 43 -8.55 5.67 10.96
N ASN A 44 -8.83 5.10 9.78
CA ASN A 44 -8.34 3.77 9.39
C ASN A 44 -7.50 3.75 8.11
N TRP A 45 -7.43 4.85 7.34
CA TRP A 45 -6.76 4.82 6.03
C TRP A 45 -5.27 4.53 6.12
N ARG A 46 -4.56 5.05 7.14
CA ARG A 46 -3.12 4.82 7.33
C ARG A 46 -2.78 3.33 7.48
N PRO A 47 -3.36 2.59 8.44
CA PRO A 47 -3.06 1.17 8.57
C PRO A 47 -3.54 0.35 7.37
N LEU A 48 -4.65 0.71 6.72
CA LEU A 48 -5.13 0.01 5.53
C LEU A 48 -4.16 0.16 4.34
N VAL A 49 -3.75 1.39 4.03
CA VAL A 49 -2.78 1.65 2.95
C VAL A 49 -1.43 0.99 3.26
N LEU A 50 -0.96 1.06 4.51
CA LEU A 50 0.29 0.42 4.91
C LEU A 50 0.23 -1.10 4.78
N ALA A 51 -0.86 -1.72 5.23
CA ALA A 51 -1.06 -3.16 5.12
C ALA A 51 -1.10 -3.60 3.65
N SER A 52 -1.85 -2.89 2.80
CA SER A 52 -1.89 -3.16 1.35
C SER A 52 -0.51 -3.04 0.71
N LEU A 53 0.28 -2.05 1.09
CA LEU A 53 1.63 -1.84 0.56
C LEU A 53 2.62 -2.93 0.99
N ILE A 54 2.60 -3.31 2.27
CA ILE A 54 3.45 -4.40 2.79
C ILE A 54 3.07 -5.74 2.15
N LEU A 55 1.77 -6.01 1.98
CA LEU A 55 1.30 -7.21 1.28
C LEU A 55 1.76 -7.21 -0.18
N ALA A 56 1.65 -6.07 -0.88
CA ALA A 56 2.11 -5.94 -2.24
C ALA A 56 3.62 -6.19 -2.35
N GLN A 57 4.43 -5.64 -1.44
CA GLN A 57 5.88 -5.85 -1.47
C GLN A 57 6.24 -7.30 -1.20
N LYS A 58 5.60 -7.96 -0.22
CA LYS A 58 5.84 -9.38 0.05
C LYS A 58 5.52 -10.29 -1.14
N VAL A 59 4.47 -9.97 -1.90
CA VAL A 59 4.01 -10.81 -3.02
C VAL A 59 4.79 -10.51 -4.30
N TRP A 60 5.19 -9.25 -4.51
CA TRP A 60 5.79 -8.79 -5.76
C TRP A 60 7.31 -8.75 -5.73
N ASP A 61 7.90 -8.39 -4.59
CA ASP A 61 9.35 -8.21 -4.43
C ASP A 61 10.00 -9.44 -3.79
N ASP A 62 9.43 -10.63 -4.02
CA ASP A 62 10.14 -11.89 -3.78
C ASP A 62 11.34 -11.93 -4.73
N LYS A 63 12.46 -11.38 -4.28
CA LYS A 63 13.76 -11.54 -4.91
C LYS A 63 14.05 -13.03 -4.94
N CYS A 64 13.84 -13.67 -6.09
CA CYS A 64 14.45 -14.95 -6.35
C CYS A 64 15.96 -14.76 -6.13
N LEU A 65 16.51 -15.46 -5.13
CA LEU A 65 17.94 -15.67 -4.98
C LEU A 65 18.43 -16.31 -6.28
N ALA A 66 19.03 -15.51 -7.15
CA ALA A 66 19.89 -16.00 -8.23
C ALA A 66 21.20 -16.51 -7.63
#